data_AF-A0A8H5GBU4-F1
#
_entry.id   AF-A0A8H5GBU4-F1
#
_cell.length_a   1.000
_cell.length_b   1.000
_cell.length_c   1.000
_cell.angle_alpha   90.00
_cell.angle_beta   90.00
_cell.angle_gamma   90.00
#
_symmetry.space_group_name_H-M   'P 1'
#
loop_
_entity.id
_entity.type
_entity.pdbx_description
1 polymer ?
#
loop_
_entity_poly.entity_id
_entity_poly.type
_entity_poly.pdbx_seq_one_letter_code
_entity_poly.pdbx_strand_id
1 'polypeptide(L)'
;MVWAIMAIYEHPSNAHSRPVTISSSMLKTPLTGVDANTSFTLTFPSSQAILTTSINLNSPAFGCTIRYERGSIIVAPPIYCPKKFTVQYYDNTNKVVREETRTVEYVGGGWHFQADEVARCLRDGKKESAIWTHEKTLLLMEVFDDVRRSGGYILPPGVEKVVQ
;
A
#
# COMPACT_ATOMS: atom_id res chain seq x y z
N MET A 1 -1.65 0.09 -0.98
CA MET A 1 -0.61 -0.88 -1.38
C MET A 1 0.66 -0.78 -0.55
N VAL A 2 1.29 0.40 -0.42
CA VAL A 2 2.57 0.55 0.31
C VAL A 2 2.58 -0.13 1.69
N TRP A 3 1.52 0.04 2.48
CA TRP A 3 1.39 -0.59 3.80
C TRP A 3 1.29 -2.11 3.76
N ALA A 4 0.64 -2.70 2.74
CA ALA A 4 0.59 -4.15 2.59
C ALA A 4 1.96 -4.71 2.19
N ILE A 5 2.73 -3.98 1.37
CA ILE A 5 4.09 -4.37 1.01
C ILE A 5 4.99 -4.34 2.25
N MET A 6 5.00 -3.23 2.99
CA MET A 6 5.82 -3.09 4.20
C MET A 6 5.41 -4.04 5.33
N ALA A 7 4.12 -4.18 5.59
CA ALA A 7 3.65 -4.92 6.77
C ALA A 7 3.50 -6.43 6.55
N ILE A 8 3.32 -6.87 5.30
CA ILE A 8 3.08 -8.28 4.96
C ILE A 8 4.17 -8.80 4.03
N TYR A 9 4.34 -8.23 2.84
CA TYR A 9 5.28 -8.77 1.84
C TYR A 9 6.73 -8.84 2.38
N GLU A 10 7.19 -7.74 2.99
CA GLU A 10 8.51 -7.60 3.59
C GLU A 10 8.63 -8.24 4.99
N HIS A 11 7.52 -8.68 5.58
CA HIS A 11 7.56 -9.28 6.90
C HIS A 11 8.38 -10.58 6.85
N PRO A 12 9.36 -10.79 7.76
CA PRO A 12 10.26 -11.94 7.69
C PRO A 12 9.53 -13.29 7.63
N SER A 13 8.39 -13.42 8.30
CA SER A 13 7.58 -14.65 8.30
C SER A 13 6.85 -14.93 6.97
N ASN A 14 6.74 -13.94 6.08
CA ASN A 14 6.12 -14.11 4.76
C ASN A 14 7.14 -14.55 3.71
N ALA A 15 8.44 -14.44 3.99
CA ALA A 15 9.54 -14.84 3.10
C ALA A 15 9.42 -14.26 1.67
N HIS A 16 8.95 -13.01 1.54
CA HIS A 16 8.69 -12.34 0.25
C HIS A 16 7.71 -13.11 -0.67
N SER A 17 6.81 -13.89 -0.09
CA SER A 17 5.74 -14.56 -0.85
C SER A 17 4.76 -13.52 -1.41
N ARG A 18 4.41 -13.68 -2.68
CA ARG A 18 3.36 -12.89 -3.36
C ARG A 18 1.97 -13.30 -2.84
N PRO A 19 0.93 -12.46 -2.99
CA PRO A 19 -0.43 -12.85 -2.63
C PRO A 19 -0.86 -14.08 -3.47
N VAL A 20 -1.41 -15.09 -2.82
CA VAL A 20 -1.95 -16.31 -3.44
C VAL A 20 -3.31 -16.08 -4.08
N THR A 21 -4.05 -15.05 -3.65
CA THR A 21 -5.35 -14.72 -4.21
C THR A 21 -5.59 -13.22 -4.14
N ILE A 22 -6.15 -12.68 -5.22
CA ILE A 22 -6.58 -11.29 -5.33
C ILE A 22 -8.07 -11.33 -5.68
N SER A 23 -8.90 -10.72 -4.83
CA SER A 23 -10.34 -10.57 -5.08
C SER A 23 -10.68 -9.10 -5.07
N SER A 24 -11.46 -8.62 -6.05
CA SER A 24 -11.75 -7.20 -6.20
C SER A 24 -13.15 -6.91 -6.72
N SER A 25 -13.66 -5.73 -6.38
CA SER A 25 -14.88 -5.15 -6.93
C SER A 25 -14.62 -3.71 -7.34
N MET A 26 -15.17 -3.31 -8.49
CA MET A 26 -14.93 -2.02 -9.10
C MET A 26 -16.26 -1.40 -9.56
N LEU A 27 -16.54 -0.19 -9.08
CA LEU A 27 -17.56 0.68 -9.62
C LEU A 27 -16.90 1.62 -10.64
N LYS A 28 -17.48 1.73 -11.83
CA LYS A 28 -16.99 2.61 -12.88
C LYS A 28 -17.80 3.90 -12.95
N THR A 29 -17.15 4.95 -13.40
CA THR A 29 -17.82 6.21 -13.70
C THR A 29 -18.81 6.01 -14.87
N PRO A 30 -20.02 6.61 -14.83
CA PRO A 30 -20.99 6.45 -15.91
C PRO A 30 -20.54 7.07 -17.24
N LEU A 31 -19.76 8.15 -17.20
CA LEU A 31 -19.40 8.93 -18.39
C LEU A 31 -18.20 8.36 -19.14
N THR A 32 -17.13 7.99 -18.43
CA THR A 32 -15.84 7.62 -19.06
C THR A 32 -15.47 6.15 -18.86
N GLY A 33 -16.15 5.43 -17.96
CA GLY A 33 -15.87 4.03 -17.67
C GLY A 33 -14.58 3.77 -16.90
N VAL A 34 -13.87 4.81 -16.45
CA VAL A 34 -12.73 4.68 -15.51
C VAL A 34 -13.22 4.28 -14.13
N ASP A 35 -12.36 3.71 -13.30
CA ASP A 35 -12.72 3.31 -11.95
C ASP A 35 -13.09 4.53 -11.09
N ALA A 36 -14.24 4.44 -10.42
CA ALA A 36 -14.74 5.45 -9.50
C ALA A 36 -14.45 5.04 -8.04
N ASN A 37 -14.74 3.78 -7.72
CA ASN A 37 -14.47 3.17 -6.42
C ASN A 37 -14.01 1.75 -6.64
N THR A 38 -12.92 1.37 -5.98
CA THR A 38 -12.36 0.03 -6.10
C THR A 38 -12.05 -0.49 -4.70
N SER A 39 -12.54 -1.69 -4.39
CA SER A 39 -12.17 -2.44 -3.19
C SER A 39 -11.52 -3.75 -3.61
N PHE A 40 -10.47 -4.14 -2.90
CA PHE A 40 -9.79 -5.39 -3.18
C PHE A 40 -9.10 -5.97 -1.95
N THR A 41 -9.05 -7.28 -1.91
CA THR A 41 -8.43 -8.07 -0.85
C THR A 41 -7.28 -8.86 -1.43
N LEU A 42 -6.13 -8.78 -0.76
CA LEU A 42 -4.94 -9.59 -1.03
C LEU A 42 -4.85 -10.66 0.05
N THR A 43 -4.84 -11.93 -0.36
CA THR A 43 -4.59 -13.05 0.54
C THR A 43 -3.17 -13.54 0.35
N PHE A 44 -2.39 -13.49 1.41
CA PHE A 44 -1.05 -14.08 1.51
C PHE A 44 -1.14 -15.43 2.26
N PRO A 45 -0.07 -16.24 2.31
CA PRO A 45 -0.12 -17.56 2.95
C PRO A 45 -0.62 -17.57 4.39
N SER A 46 -0.34 -16.51 5.17
CA SER A 46 -0.69 -16.43 6.61
C SER A 46 -1.35 -15.11 7.02
N SER A 47 -1.65 -14.23 6.08
CA SER A 47 -2.16 -12.88 6.36
C SER A 47 -3.01 -12.33 5.22
N GLN A 48 -3.73 -11.25 5.48
CA GLN A 48 -4.59 -10.59 4.49
C GLN A 48 -4.48 -9.08 4.59
N ALA A 49 -4.64 -8.41 3.44
CA ALA A 49 -4.79 -6.97 3.36
C ALA A 49 -6.10 -6.63 2.65
N ILE A 50 -6.87 -5.69 3.18
CA ILE A 50 -8.09 -5.14 2.56
C ILE A 50 -7.81 -3.69 2.21
N LEU A 51 -8.04 -3.32 0.96
CA LEU A 51 -7.74 -2.01 0.42
C LEU A 51 -8.96 -1.43 -0.28
N THR A 52 -9.13 -0.12 -0.13
CA THR A 52 -10.16 0.65 -0.81
C THR A 52 -9.57 1.92 -1.39
N THR A 53 -10.10 2.36 -2.52
CA THR A 53 -9.77 3.64 -3.16
C THR A 53 -11.02 4.24 -3.79
N SER A 54 -11.05 5.56 -3.86
CA SER A 54 -12.16 6.33 -4.43
C SER A 54 -11.64 7.63 -5.00
N ILE A 55 -12.18 8.03 -6.16
CA ILE A 55 -11.94 9.36 -6.74
C ILE A 55 -13.09 10.33 -6.49
N ASN A 56 -14.24 9.85 -6.02
CA ASN A 56 -15.46 10.64 -5.83
C ASN A 56 -15.92 10.76 -4.38
N LEU A 57 -15.17 10.18 -3.44
CA LEU A 57 -15.38 10.30 -2.00
C LEU A 57 -14.16 10.94 -1.33
N ASN A 58 -14.41 11.70 -0.27
CA ASN A 58 -13.35 12.23 0.57
C ASN A 58 -12.61 11.09 1.28
N SER A 59 -11.33 11.33 1.58
CA SER A 59 -10.55 10.38 2.38
C SER A 59 -11.21 10.14 3.75
N PRO A 60 -11.29 8.89 4.22
CA PRO A 60 -11.89 8.58 5.51
C PRO A 60 -11.10 9.19 6.67
N ALA A 61 -11.76 9.37 7.82
CA ALA A 61 -11.13 9.87 9.04
C ALA A 61 -10.14 8.87 9.67
N PHE A 62 -10.21 7.59 9.27
CA PHE A 62 -9.23 6.57 9.64
C PHE A 62 -8.16 6.45 8.55
N GLY A 63 -6.93 6.16 8.94
CA GLY A 63 -5.84 5.91 8.00
C GLY A 63 -5.70 4.42 7.68
N CYS A 64 -4.58 3.83 8.09
CA CYS A 64 -4.30 2.41 7.90
C CYS A 64 -4.13 1.72 9.26
N THR A 65 -4.77 0.57 9.45
CA THR A 65 -4.60 -0.23 10.67
C THR A 65 -3.93 -1.55 10.31
N ILE A 66 -2.77 -1.79 10.89
CA ILE A 66 -2.01 -3.03 10.76
C ILE A 66 -2.20 -3.82 12.05
N ARG A 67 -2.80 -5.01 11.96
CA ARG A 67 -3.16 -5.82 13.12
C ARG A 67 -2.20 -6.99 13.28
N TYR A 68 -1.71 -7.17 14.49
CA TYR A 68 -0.92 -8.31 14.93
C TYR A 68 -1.63 -9.04 16.08
N GLU A 69 -1.12 -10.21 16.45
CA GLU A 69 -1.69 -11.00 17.55
C GLU A 69 -1.70 -10.24 18.89
N ARG A 70 -0.66 -9.46 19.18
CA ARG A 70 -0.46 -8.78 20.48
C ARG A 70 -0.63 -7.27 20.43
N GLY A 71 -1.27 -6.76 19.39
CA GLY A 71 -1.43 -5.31 19.23
C GLY A 71 -1.75 -4.87 17.81
N SER A 72 -1.86 -3.56 17.65
CA SER A 72 -2.11 -2.94 16.35
C SER A 72 -1.24 -1.70 16.17
N ILE A 73 -0.90 -1.40 14.92
CA ILE A 73 -0.31 -0.12 14.51
C ILE A 73 -1.36 0.64 13.73
N ILE A 74 -1.67 1.86 14.19
CA ILE A 74 -2.66 2.75 13.60
C ILE A 74 -1.90 3.93 12.98
N VAL A 75 -1.85 3.97 11.65
CA VAL A 75 -1.26 5.05 10.87
C VAL A 75 -2.31 6.14 10.66
N ALA A 76 -2.00 7.38 11.02
CA ALA A 76 -2.91 8.50 10.84
C ALA A 76 -3.05 8.89 9.36
N PRO A 77 -4.23 9.40 8.94
CA PRO A 77 -4.38 9.97 7.60
C PRO A 77 -3.59 11.29 7.45
N PRO A 78 -3.22 11.69 6.22
CA PRO A 78 -3.32 10.91 5.00
C PRO A 78 -2.25 9.80 4.92
N ILE A 79 -2.65 8.59 4.54
CA ILE A 79 -1.76 7.41 4.57
C ILE A 79 -0.65 7.41 3.53
N TYR A 80 -0.68 8.34 2.56
CA TYR A 80 0.38 8.54 1.57
C TYR A 80 1.48 9.49 2.06
N CYS A 81 1.25 10.24 3.14
CA CYS A 81 2.26 11.06 3.81
C CYS A 81 1.90 11.23 5.30
N PRO A 82 1.93 10.15 6.09
CA PRO A 82 1.51 10.20 7.48
C PRO A 82 2.53 10.97 8.34
N LYS A 83 2.04 11.84 9.22
CA LYS A 83 2.85 12.54 10.24
C LYS A 83 2.76 11.91 11.62
N LYS A 84 1.89 10.93 11.80
CA LYS A 84 1.64 10.29 13.09
C LYS A 84 1.28 8.84 12.91
N PHE A 85 1.75 8.00 13.83
CA PHE A 85 1.23 6.66 14.02
C PHE A 85 1.19 6.32 15.51
N THR A 86 0.32 5.38 15.86
CA THR A 86 0.09 4.93 17.23
C THR A 86 0.25 3.42 17.29
N VAL A 87 1.05 2.93 18.22
CA VAL A 87 1.24 1.49 18.49
C VAL A 87 0.47 1.15 19.75
N GLN A 88 -0.49 0.24 19.64
CA GLN A 88 -1.25 -0.29 20.74
C GLN A 88 -0.79 -1.70 21.07
N TYR A 89 -0.55 -1.97 22.35
CA TYR A 89 -0.16 -3.28 22.86
C TYR A 89 -1.34 -3.88 23.62
N TYR A 90 -1.66 -5.13 23.31
CA TYR A 90 -2.79 -5.84 23.91
C TYR A 90 -2.32 -6.85 24.95
N ASP A 91 -3.15 -7.05 25.97
CA ASP A 91 -3.04 -8.22 26.86
C ASP A 91 -3.67 -9.47 26.24
N ASN A 92 -3.64 -10.58 26.97
CA ASN A 92 -4.26 -11.85 26.56
C ASN A 92 -5.80 -11.78 26.44
N THR A 93 -6.42 -10.68 26.85
CA THR A 93 -7.87 -10.43 26.71
C THR A 93 -8.19 -9.44 25.58
N ASN A 94 -7.20 -9.13 24.72
CA ASN A 94 -7.29 -8.15 23.63
C ASN A 94 -7.58 -6.71 24.09
N LYS A 95 -7.28 -6.36 25.35
CA LYS A 95 -7.42 -4.99 25.85
C LYS A 95 -6.13 -4.22 25.69
N VAL A 96 -6.23 -2.95 25.30
CA VAL A 96 -5.08 -2.03 25.21
C VAL A 96 -4.54 -1.80 26.63
N VAL A 97 -3.35 -2.32 26.91
CA VAL A 97 -2.65 -2.09 28.18
C VAL A 97 -1.60 -1.00 28.08
N ARG A 98 -1.17 -0.69 26.86
CA ARG A 98 -0.15 0.32 26.58
C ARG A 98 -0.33 0.89 25.20
N GLU A 99 -0.13 2.19 25.07
CA GLU A 99 -0.18 2.89 23.80
C GLU A 99 1.01 3.84 23.67
N GLU A 100 1.67 3.83 22.52
CA GLU A 100 2.72 4.78 22.17
C GLU A 100 2.34 5.52 20.89
N THR A 101 2.29 6.85 20.96
CA THR A 101 2.12 7.69 19.78
C THR A 101 3.45 8.30 19.37
N ARG A 102 3.78 8.20 18.08
CA ARG A 102 4.92 8.86 17.46
C ARG A 102 4.41 9.88 16.45
N THR A 103 4.89 11.11 16.58
CA THR A 103 4.67 12.19 15.63
C THR A 103 5.99 12.53 14.97
N VAL A 104 5.97 12.71 13.66
CA VAL A 104 7.13 13.09 12.86
C VAL A 104 6.82 14.42 12.19
N GLU A 105 7.73 15.37 12.32
CA GLU A 105 7.66 16.63 11.61
C GLU A 105 8.61 16.63 10.42
N TYR A 106 8.09 17.01 9.26
CA TYR A 106 8.87 17.23 8.06
C TYR A 106 8.22 18.33 7.21
N VAL A 107 9.05 18.95 6.38
CA VAL A 107 8.66 20.09 5.55
C VAL A 107 7.81 19.64 4.35
N GLY A 108 6.74 20.38 4.07
CA GLY A 108 5.87 20.14 2.92
C GLY A 108 5.20 18.76 2.94
N GLY A 109 5.09 18.15 1.75
CA GLY A 109 4.44 16.85 1.54
C GLY A 109 5.32 15.61 1.73
N GLY A 110 6.61 15.78 2.09
CA GLY A 110 7.54 14.65 2.27
C GLY A 110 8.22 14.15 0.98
N TRP A 111 7.95 14.75 -0.18
CA TRP A 111 8.55 14.35 -1.47
C TRP A 111 10.08 14.42 -1.51
N HIS A 112 10.71 15.18 -0.62
CA HIS A 112 12.17 15.24 -0.52
C HIS A 112 12.77 13.88 -0.09
N PHE A 113 12.05 13.05 0.68
CA PHE A 113 12.56 11.75 1.09
C PHE A 113 12.86 10.81 -0.10
N GLN A 114 11.97 10.76 -1.08
CA GLN A 114 12.18 9.98 -2.30
C GLN A 114 13.24 10.62 -3.22
N ALA A 115 13.31 11.95 -3.29
CA ALA A 115 14.34 12.64 -4.05
C ALA A 115 15.74 12.35 -3.48
N ASP A 116 15.89 12.40 -2.16
CA ASP A 116 17.14 12.07 -1.47
C ASP A 116 17.53 10.60 -1.66
N GLU A 117 16.57 9.69 -1.70
CA GLU A 117 16.85 8.27 -1.97
C GLU A 117 17.37 8.05 -3.38
N VAL A 118 16.77 8.70 -4.39
CA VAL A 118 17.27 8.67 -5.76
C VAL A 118 18.69 9.26 -5.83
N ALA A 119 18.92 10.40 -5.17
CA ALA A 119 20.25 11.03 -5.13
C ALA A 119 21.30 10.11 -4.47
N ARG A 120 20.95 9.43 -3.38
CA ARG A 120 21.82 8.41 -2.74
C ARG A 120 22.12 7.26 -3.69
N CYS A 121 21.10 6.73 -4.39
CA CYS A 121 21.29 5.63 -5.34
C CYS A 121 22.23 6.02 -6.49
N LEU A 122 22.03 7.21 -7.08
CA LEU A 122 22.89 7.70 -8.16
C LEU A 122 24.33 7.91 -7.70
N ARG A 123 24.53 8.55 -6.54
CA ARG A 123 25.86 8.76 -5.94
C ARG A 123 26.58 7.43 -5.72
N ASP A 124 25.86 6.41 -5.25
CA ASP A 124 26.43 5.10 -4.93
C ASP A 124 26.47 4.15 -6.16
N GLY A 125 26.12 4.62 -7.36
CA GLY A 125 26.13 3.82 -8.60
C GLY A 125 25.08 2.69 -8.63
N LYS A 126 24.03 2.77 -7.82
CA LYS A 126 22.97 1.76 -7.75
C LYS A 126 21.98 1.95 -8.91
N LYS A 127 21.46 0.83 -9.41
CA LYS A 127 20.41 0.79 -10.45
C LYS A 127 18.99 0.81 -9.89
N GLU A 128 18.83 0.60 -8.58
CA GLU A 128 17.55 0.62 -7.88
C GLU A 128 17.74 0.97 -6.40
N SER A 129 16.64 1.33 -5.73
CA SER A 129 16.63 1.55 -4.29
C SER A 129 16.56 0.22 -3.54
N ALA A 130 17.34 0.10 -2.46
CA ALA A 130 17.22 -1.03 -1.55
C ALA A 130 15.95 -0.96 -0.69
N ILE A 131 15.39 0.25 -0.49
CA ILE A 131 14.13 0.46 0.23
C ILE A 131 12.95 0.08 -0.67
N TRP A 132 12.97 0.51 -1.94
CA TRP A 132 11.93 0.19 -2.91
C TRP A 132 12.53 -0.42 -4.19
N THR A 133 12.65 -1.74 -4.20
CA THR A 133 13.25 -2.51 -5.30
C THR A 133 12.33 -2.58 -6.52
N HIS A 134 12.89 -2.90 -7.68
CA HIS A 134 12.14 -3.18 -8.89
C HIS A 134 11.14 -4.32 -8.69
N GLU A 135 11.49 -5.34 -7.90
CA GLU A 135 10.60 -6.46 -7.57
C GLU A 135 9.33 -5.99 -6.83
N LYS A 136 9.44 -5.04 -5.89
CA LYS A 136 8.27 -4.47 -5.20
C LYS A 136 7.39 -3.68 -6.16
N THR A 137 8.00 -2.98 -7.12
CA THR A 137 7.27 -2.29 -8.20
C THR A 137 6.54 -3.28 -9.10
N LEU A 138 7.19 -4.37 -9.53
CA LEU A 138 6.57 -5.40 -10.35
C LEU A 138 5.39 -6.06 -9.62
N LEU A 139 5.57 -6.45 -8.37
CA LEU A 139 4.49 -6.97 -7.52
C LEU A 139 3.28 -6.03 -7.47
N LEU A 140 3.54 -4.74 -7.21
CA LEU A 140 2.47 -3.75 -7.13
C LEU A 140 1.74 -3.60 -8.47
N MET A 141 2.47 -3.55 -9.58
CA MET A 141 1.91 -3.42 -10.93
C MET A 141 1.08 -4.65 -11.31
N GLU A 142 1.58 -5.86 -11.04
CA GLU A 142 0.84 -7.10 -11.29
C GLU A 142 -0.48 -7.16 -10.50
N VAL A 143 -0.46 -6.75 -9.22
CA VAL A 143 -1.68 -6.66 -8.40
C VAL A 143 -2.69 -5.69 -9.01
N PHE A 144 -2.23 -4.52 -9.45
CA PHE A 144 -3.10 -3.53 -10.08
C PHE A 144 -3.67 -4.01 -11.42
N ASP A 145 -2.88 -4.72 -12.21
CA ASP A 145 -3.36 -5.34 -13.43
C ASP A 145 -4.41 -6.42 -13.17
N ASP A 146 -4.24 -7.25 -12.14
CA ASP A 146 -5.24 -8.24 -11.73
C ASP A 146 -6.55 -7.60 -11.26
N VAL A 147 -6.47 -6.56 -10.42
CA VAL A 147 -7.64 -5.80 -9.95
C VAL A 147 -8.35 -5.14 -11.13
N ARG A 148 -7.59 -4.52 -12.04
CA ARG A 148 -8.10 -3.88 -13.24
C ARG A 148 -8.80 -4.88 -14.16
N ARG A 149 -8.17 -6.02 -14.45
CA ARG A 149 -8.75 -7.11 -15.27
C ARG A 149 -10.02 -7.66 -14.65
N SER A 150 -10.02 -7.90 -13.34
CA SER A 150 -11.18 -8.39 -12.59
C SER A 150 -12.35 -7.39 -12.62
N GLY A 151 -12.06 -6.09 -12.61
CA GLY A 151 -13.05 -5.01 -12.82
C GLY A 151 -13.46 -4.81 -14.28
N GLY A 152 -12.95 -5.62 -15.22
CA GLY A 152 -13.18 -5.47 -16.66
C GLY A 152 -12.74 -4.12 -17.20
N TYR A 153 -11.75 -3.46 -16.59
CA TYR A 153 -11.25 -2.17 -17.04
C TYR A 153 -10.14 -2.38 -18.09
N ILE A 154 -10.46 -2.11 -19.35
CA ILE A 154 -9.53 -2.23 -20.47
C ILE A 154 -8.88 -0.87 -20.72
N LEU A 155 -7.55 -0.84 -20.74
CA LEU A 155 -6.81 0.38 -21.09
C LEU A 155 -7.02 0.71 -22.58
N PRO A 156 -6.98 1.99 -22.98
CA PRO A 156 -7.08 2.37 -24.38
C PRO A 156 -6.03 1.66 -25.26
N PRO A 157 -6.37 1.35 -26.53
CA PRO A 157 -5.43 0.75 -27.46
C PRO A 157 -4.13 1.55 -27.55
N GLY A 158 -2.98 0.88 -27.40
CA GLY A 158 -1.66 1.50 -27.48
C GLY A 158 -1.01 1.86 -26.14
N VAL A 159 -1.76 1.90 -25.03
CA VAL A 159 -1.20 2.21 -23.70
C VAL A 159 -0.21 1.14 -23.23
N GLU A 160 -0.49 -0.13 -23.52
CA GLU A 160 0.37 -1.26 -23.13
C GLU A 160 1.43 -1.62 -24.21
N LYS A 161 1.61 -0.79 -25.25
CA LYS A 161 2.63 -1.08 -26.28
C LYS A 161 4.02 -0.83 -25.70
N VAL A 162 4.76 -1.91 -25.48
CA VAL A 162 6.22 -1.84 -25.33
C VAL A 162 6.79 -1.71 -26.74
N VAL A 163 7.36 -0.54 -27.06
CA VAL A 163 8.11 -0.37 -28.32
C VAL A 163 9.36 -1.24 -28.18
N GLN A 164 9.45 -2.30 -28.98
CA GLN A 164 10.68 -3.07 -29.14
C GLN A 164 11.71 -2.27 -29.93
#